data_AF-A0A844WSE0-F1
#
_entry.id   AF-A0A844WSE0-F1
#
_cell.length_a   1.000
_cell.length_b   1.000
_cell.length_c   1.000
_cell.angle_alpha   90.00
_cell.angle_beta   90.00
_cell.angle_gamma   90.00
#
_symmetry.space_group_name_H-M   'P 1'
#
loop_
_entity.id
_entity.type
_entity.pdbx_description
1 polymer ?
#
loop_
_entity_poly.entity_id
_entity_poly.type
_entity_poly.pdbx_seq_one_letter_code
_entity_poly.pdbx_strand_id
1 'polypeptide(L)' 'MQKIDDITPLGEHFMQLLKEAILTQELIINEPQSLVHTVDDTLLIIIPSIFMRYVGEFPQTQIIAKL' A
#
# COMPACT_ATOMS: atom_id res chain seq x y z
N MET A 1 -6.04 1.46 14.97
CA MET A 1 -6.90 0.80 13.97
C MET A 1 -7.66 1.89 13.23
N GLN A 2 -7.10 2.38 12.11
CA GLN A 2 -7.78 3.39 11.31
C GLN A 2 -9.03 2.77 10.70
N LYS A 3 -10.17 3.38 11.01
CA LYS A 3 -11.44 3.07 10.37
C LYS A 3 -11.31 3.59 8.93
N ILE A 4 -11.65 2.79 7.93
CA ILE A 4 -11.79 3.31 6.57
C ILE A 4 -12.95 4.30 6.66
N ASP A 5 -12.65 5.59 6.65
CA ASP A 5 -13.67 6.61 6.55
C ASP A 5 -14.34 6.41 5.18
N ASP A 6 -15.66 6.19 5.15
CA ASP A 6 -16.47 5.91 3.95
C ASP A 6 -16.37 6.99 2.85
N ILE A 7 -15.62 8.06 3.10
CA ILE A 7 -15.44 9.25 2.28
C ILE A 7 -14.06 9.32 1.62
N THR A 8 -13.06 8.56 2.08
CA THR A 8 -11.69 8.61 1.53
C THR A 8 -11.58 7.68 0.31
N PRO A 9 -11.22 8.18 -0.88
CA PRO A 9 -10.98 7.35 -2.05
C PRO A 9 -9.95 6.24 -1.78
N LEU A 10 -10.17 5.04 -2.31
CA LEU A 10 -9.31 3.87 -2.08
C LEU A 10 -7.84 4.13 -2.41
N GLY A 11 -7.57 4.91 -3.46
CA GLY A 11 -6.22 5.30 -3.84
C GLY A 11 -5.54 6.20 -2.79
N GLU A 12 -6.27 7.14 -2.20
CA GLU A 12 -5.74 8.00 -1.13
C GLU A 12 -5.44 7.20 0.13
N HIS A 13 -6.34 6.29 0.50
CA HIS A 13 -6.13 5.38 1.62
C HIS A 13 -4.89 4.49 1.39
N PHE A 14 -4.73 3.95 0.18
CA PHE A 14 -3.53 3.18 -0.18
C PHE A 14 -2.25 4.02 -0.01
N MET A 15 -2.26 5.27 -0.48
CA MET A 15 -1.09 6.16 -0.38
C MET A 15 -0.76 6.53 1.07
N GLN A 16 -1.77 6.78 1.91
CA GLN A 16 -1.57 7.05 3.33
C GLN A 16 -0.91 5.87 4.03
N LEU A 17 -1.39 4.65 3.74
CA LEU A 17 -0.83 3.44 4.30
C LEU A 17 0.60 3.19 3.82
N LEU A 18 0.85 3.33 2.52
CA LEU A 18 2.19 3.16 1.97
C LEU A 18 3.17 4.11 2.67
N LYS A 19 2.76 5.36 2.89
CA LYS A 19 3.55 6.33 3.64
C LYS A 19 3.78 5.90 5.08
N GLU A 20 2.74 5.44 5.78
CA GLU A 20 2.85 4.97 7.16
C GLU A 20 3.82 3.78 7.27
N ALA A 21 3.67 2.76 6.42
CA ALA A 21 4.52 1.57 6.39
C ALA A 21 6.00 1.89 6.13
N ILE A 22 6.29 2.93 5.33
CA ILE A 22 7.65 3.43 5.11
C ILE A 22 8.18 4.11 6.37
N LEU A 23 7.37 4.96 7.01
CA LEU A 23 7.77 5.71 8.21
C LEU A 23 7.94 4.80 9.44
N THR A 24 7.14 3.75 9.56
CA THR A 24 7.20 2.75 10.64
C THR A 24 8.22 1.64 10.38
N GLN A 25 8.84 1.61 9.19
CA GLN A 25 9.78 0.57 8.75
C GLN A 25 9.14 -0.83 8.68
N GLU A 26 7.82 -0.91 8.49
CA GLU A 26 7.07 -2.17 8.30
C GLU A 26 7.10 -2.65 6.84
N LEU A 27 7.75 -1.89 5.96
CA LEU A 27 7.99 -2.21 4.56
C LEU A 27 9.49 -2.36 4.32
N ILE A 28 9.91 -3.55 3.89
CA ILE A 28 11.25 -3.77 3.36
C ILE A 28 11.34 -3.10 1.99
N ILE A 29 12.31 -2.22 1.82
CA ILE A 29 12.54 -1.41 0.61
C ILE A 29 13.92 -1.75 0.05
N ASN A 30 14.07 -1.73 -1.28
CA ASN A 30 15.34 -1.91 -2.00
C ASN A 30 16.03 -3.29 -1.89
N GLU A 31 15.40 -4.27 -1.26
CA GLU A 31 15.86 -5.66 -1.32
C GLU A 31 15.41 -6.34 -2.62
N PRO A 32 16.10 -7.40 -3.09
CA PRO A 32 15.76 -8.09 -4.34
C PRO A 32 14.32 -8.62 -4.42
N GLN A 33 13.67 -8.85 -3.27
CA GLN A 33 12.28 -9.32 -3.17
C GLN A 33 11.32 -8.26 -2.60
N SER A 34 11.79 -7.01 -2.45
CA SER A 34 10.94 -5.93 -1.95
C SER A 34 9.85 -5.57 -2.95
N LEU A 35 8.71 -5.12 -2.42
CA LEU A 35 7.57 -4.69 -3.25
C LEU A 35 7.68 -3.21 -3.63
N VAL A 36 8.66 -2.51 -3.07
CA VAL A 36 8.89 -1.08 -3.21
C VAL A 36 10.38 -0.84 -3.33
N HIS A 37 10.75 -0.07 -4.34
CA HIS A 37 12.11 0.40 -4.54
C HIS A 37 12.12 1.92 -4.60
N THR A 38 13.24 2.54 -4.27
CA THR A 38 13.47 3.97 -4.45
C THR A 38 14.60 4.20 -5.43
N VAL A 39 14.39 5.12 -6.38
CA VAL A 39 15.40 5.54 -7.37
C VAL A 39 15.21 7.04 -7.59
N ASP A 40 16.27 7.84 -7.38
CA ASP A 40 16.27 9.28 -7.63
C ASP A 40 15.04 10.00 -7.03
N ASP A 41 14.87 9.86 -5.71
CA ASP A 41 13.74 10.40 -4.92
C ASP A 41 12.34 9.96 -5.38
N THR A 42 12.26 8.98 -6.28
CA THR A 42 11.02 8.41 -6.81
C THR A 42 10.79 7.03 -6.22
N LEU A 43 9.52 6.71 -5.95
CA LEU A 43 9.11 5.42 -5.42
C LEU A 43 8.58 4.53 -6.56
N LEU A 44 9.24 3.40 -6.80
CA LEU A 44 8.81 2.37 -7.74
C LEU A 44 8.01 1.30 -6.99
N ILE A 45 6.78 1.08 -7.43
CA ILE A 45 5.84 0.13 -6.84
C ILE A 45 5.74 -1.11 -7.73
N ILE A 46 5.92 -2.31 -7.16
CA ILE A 46 5.82 -3.58 -7.89
C ILE A 46 4.39 -4.16 -7.81
N ILE A 47 3.73 -4.20 -8.97
CA ILE A 47 2.36 -4.69 -9.17
C ILE A 47 2.43 -6.13 -9.72
N PRO A 48 1.53 -7.06 -9.35
CA PRO A 48 0.30 -6.88 -8.56
C PRO A 48 0.48 -7.00 -7.04
N SER A 49 1.63 -7.50 -6.60
CA SER A 49 1.86 -7.97 -5.23
C SER A 49 1.62 -6.92 -4.15
N ILE A 50 1.94 -5.65 -4.41
CA ILE A 50 1.69 -4.55 -3.46
C ILE A 50 0.19 -4.34 -3.15
N PHE A 51 -0.68 -4.54 -4.14
CA PHE A 51 -2.13 -4.41 -3.97
C PHE A 51 -2.70 -5.63 -3.27
N MET A 52 -2.11 -6.82 -3.48
CA MET A 52 -2.48 -8.01 -2.72
C MET A 52 -2.14 -7.85 -1.23
N ARG A 53 -0.99 -7.25 -0.91
CA ARG A 53 -0.63 -6.89 0.47
C ARG A 53 -1.65 -5.90 1.06
N TYR A 54 -1.99 -4.85 0.32
CA TYR A 54 -3.00 -3.87 0.74
C TYR A 54 -4.38 -4.51 1.01
N VAL A 55 -4.83 -5.38 0.10
CA VAL A 55 -6.09 -6.12 0.27
C VAL A 55 -6.05 -7.12 1.44
N GLY A 56 -4.89 -7.72 1.71
CA GLY A 56 -4.68 -8.61 2.85
C GLY A 56 -4.72 -7.90 4.19
N GLU A 57 -4.15 -6.69 4.27
CA GLU A 57 -4.17 -5.86 5.48
C GLU A 57 -5.55 -5.21 5.72
N PHE A 58 -6.34 -5.00 4.66
CA PHE A 58 -7.68 -4.38 4.72
C PHE A 58 -8.70 -5.21 3.96
N PRO A 59 -9.18 -6.36 4.51
CA PRO A 59 -10.12 -7.24 3.82
C PRO A 59 -11.40 -6.53 3.34
N GLN A 60 -11.85 -5.50 4.05
CA GLN A 60 -12.99 -4.66 3.68
C GLN A 60 -12.83 -3.95 2.32
N THR A 61 -11.60 -3.77 1.83
CA THR A 61 -11.34 -3.19 0.50
C THR A 61 -11.69 -4.15 -0.64
N GLN A 62 -11.77 -5.46 -0.40
CA GLN A 62 -12.21 -6.45 -1.38
C GLN A 62 -13.64 -6.21 -1.85
N ILE A 63 -14.47 -5.62 -0.98
CA ILE A 63 -15.88 -5.32 -1.28
C ILE A 63 -15.99 -4.16 -2.29
N ILE A 64 -14.97 -3.30 -2.37
CA ILE A 64 -14.95 -2.07 -3.16
C ILE A 64 -14.16 -2.28 -4.46
N ALA A 65 -13.18 -3.18 -4.46
CA ALA A 65 -12.41 -3.56 -5.65
C ALA A 65 -13.27 -4.37 -6.63
N LYS A 66 -14.08 -3.68 -7.45
CA LYS A 66 -14.68 -4.29 -8.64
C LYS A 66 -13.60 -4.53 -9.70
N LEU A 67 -13.42 -5.81 -10.05
CA LEU A 67 -12.78 -6.22 -11.30
C LEU A 67 -13.67 -5.86 -12.50
#